data_AF-W6MKY9-F1
#
_entry.id   AF-W6MKY9-F1
#
_cell.length_a   1.000
_cell.length_b   1.000
_cell.length_c   1.000
_cell.angle_alpha   90.00
_cell.angle_beta   90.00
_cell.angle_gamma   90.00
#
_symmetry.space_group_name_H-M   'P 1'
#
loop_
_entity.id
_entity.type
_entity.pdbx_description
1 polymer ?
#
loop_
_entity_poly.entity_id
_entity_poly.type
_entity_poly.pdbx_seq_one_letter_code
_entity_poly.pdbx_strand_id
1 'polypeptide(L)'
;MPQDSDQSQSPEGTGSNSHLTAEQKKLHHLQSEHKRREQIRATYDQLVSLVPSLKPSENRSELAVLSKSTDYIRLLRKENQELLALAKERNINIPEELLAKIRNPTPQ
;
A
#
# COMPACT_ATOMS: atom_id res chain seq x y z
N MET A 1 -7.21 -57.19 32.54
CA MET A 1 -7.12 -55.74 32.76
C MET A 1 -5.91 -55.24 31.98
N PRO A 2 -6.10 -54.71 30.75
CA PRO A 2 -5.02 -54.09 29.99
C PRO A 2 -4.82 -52.65 30.48
N GLN A 3 -3.58 -52.21 30.67
CA GLN A 3 -3.25 -50.81 30.91
C GLN A 3 -2.54 -50.24 29.68
N ASP A 4 -2.98 -49.04 29.35
CA ASP A 4 -2.78 -48.34 28.10
C ASP A 4 -1.34 -47.89 27.83
N SER A 5 -1.07 -47.84 26.53
CA SER A 5 0.06 -47.25 25.84
C SER A 5 0.24 -45.77 26.16
N ASP A 6 1.43 -45.39 26.63
CA ASP A 6 1.95 -44.03 26.43
C ASP A 6 3.39 -44.12 25.93
N GLN A 7 3.56 -43.92 24.63
CA GLN A 7 4.87 -43.76 24.03
C GLN A 7 4.78 -42.66 22.96
N SER A 8 4.52 -41.43 23.44
CA SER A 8 4.69 -40.22 22.65
C SER A 8 6.18 -39.83 22.63
N GLN A 9 6.95 -40.45 21.75
CA GLN A 9 8.31 -39.99 21.42
C GLN A 9 8.22 -38.65 20.68
N SER A 10 8.45 -37.55 21.39
CA SER A 10 8.76 -36.25 20.79
C SER A 10 10.27 -36.14 20.61
N PRO A 11 10.79 -35.75 19.44
CA PRO A 11 12.22 -35.57 19.27
C PRO A 11 12.66 -34.30 19.99
N GLU A 12 13.51 -34.46 21.01
CA GLU A 12 14.34 -33.38 21.55
C GLU A 12 15.29 -32.90 20.45
N GLY A 13 14.97 -31.74 19.88
CA GLY A 13 15.83 -30.96 19.00
C GLY A 13 16.04 -29.56 19.59
N THR A 14 17.00 -29.46 20.50
CA THR A 14 17.76 -28.26 20.89
C THR A 14 16.97 -26.96 21.06
N GLY A 15 16.67 -26.65 22.32
CA GLY A 15 16.24 -25.34 22.74
C GLY A 15 17.21 -24.25 22.32
N SER A 16 16.71 -23.31 21.53
CA SER A 16 16.94 -21.90 21.81
C SER A 16 15.67 -21.14 21.46
N ASN A 17 14.65 -21.31 22.32
CA ASN A 17 13.69 -20.24 22.59
C ASN A 17 14.47 -19.06 23.20
N SER A 18 15.33 -18.46 22.39
CA SER A 18 16.06 -17.25 22.70
C SER A 18 14.99 -16.18 22.77
N HIS A 19 14.42 -16.00 23.96
CA HIS A 19 13.83 -14.74 24.36
C HIS A 19 14.83 -13.67 23.93
N LEU A 20 14.58 -13.05 22.77
CA LEU A 20 15.38 -11.95 22.24
C LEU A 20 15.69 -11.06 23.44
N THR A 21 16.97 -10.86 23.74
CA THR A 21 17.36 -10.09 24.92
C THR A 21 16.68 -8.73 24.84
N ALA A 22 16.40 -8.09 25.98
CA ALA A 22 15.74 -6.78 25.98
C ALA A 22 16.44 -5.79 25.02
N GLU A 23 17.76 -5.91 24.91
CA GLU A 23 18.61 -5.19 23.96
C GLU A 23 18.38 -5.60 22.48
N GLN A 24 18.34 -6.89 22.15
CA GLN A 24 18.02 -7.37 20.80
C GLN A 24 16.61 -6.96 20.36
N LYS A 25 15.61 -7.02 21.25
CA LYS A 25 14.24 -6.53 20.96
C LYS A 25 14.23 -5.04 20.67
N LYS A 26 14.97 -4.24 21.43
CA LYS A 26 15.09 -2.80 21.24
C LYS A 26 15.72 -2.46 19.88
N LEU A 27 16.78 -3.16 19.50
CA LEU A 27 17.43 -3.00 18.18
C LEU A 27 16.48 -3.38 17.03
N HIS A 28 15.80 -4.52 17.13
CA HIS A 28 14.86 -4.98 16.11
C HIS A 28 13.66 -4.02 15.96
N HIS A 29 13.13 -3.51 17.08
CA HIS A 29 12.07 -2.50 17.05
C HIS A 29 12.51 -1.23 16.34
N LEU A 30 13.72 -0.72 16.64
CA LEU A 30 14.26 0.47 15.99
C LEU A 30 14.46 0.27 14.48
N GLN A 31 14.99 -0.88 14.07
CA GLN A 31 15.17 -1.23 12.67
C GLN A 31 13.82 -1.37 11.94
N SER A 32 12.84 -2.05 12.55
CA SER A 32 11.50 -2.20 11.99
C SER A 32 10.82 -0.84 11.80
N GLU A 33 10.96 0.06 12.78
CA GLU A 33 10.38 1.41 12.69
C GLU A 33 11.10 2.27 11.65
N HIS A 34 12.42 2.15 11.54
CA HIS A 34 13.20 2.81 10.49
C HIS A 34 12.71 2.37 9.11
N LYS A 35 12.66 1.06 8.87
CA LYS A 35 12.18 0.49 7.62
C LYS A 35 10.74 0.91 7.30
N ARG A 36 9.86 0.90 8.29
CA ARG A 36 8.48 1.38 8.14
C ARG A 36 8.46 2.85 7.69
N ARG A 37 9.27 3.72 8.31
CA ARG A 37 9.34 5.14 7.94
C ARG A 37 9.94 5.36 6.55
N GLU A 38 10.95 4.59 6.18
CA GLU A 38 11.53 4.64 4.83
C GLU A 38 10.51 4.22 3.76
N GLN A 39 9.74 3.17 4.01
CA GLN A 39 8.67 2.74 3.10
C GLN A 39 7.61 3.82 2.94
N ILE A 40 7.15 4.44 4.03
CA ILE A 40 6.20 5.54 3.97
C ILE A 40 6.77 6.69 3.13
N ARG A 41 8.03 7.10 3.37
CA ARG A 41 8.68 8.18 2.61
C ARG A 41 8.76 7.86 1.12
N ALA A 42 9.15 6.65 0.76
CA ALA A 42 9.21 6.21 -0.63
C ALA A 42 7.83 6.32 -1.32
N THR A 43 6.75 5.97 -0.62
CA THR A 43 5.39 6.15 -1.14
C THR A 43 5.03 7.62 -1.34
N TYR A 44 5.41 8.51 -0.42
CA TYR A 44 5.22 9.96 -0.60
C TYR A 44 6.02 10.52 -1.78
N ASP A 45 7.26 10.06 -1.98
CA ASP A 45 8.07 10.44 -3.14
C ASP A 45 7.41 9.99 -4.46
N GLN A 46 6.79 8.80 -4.48
CA GLN A 46 6.01 8.33 -5.63
C GLN A 46 4.80 9.22 -5.89
N LEU A 47 4.03 9.59 -4.85
CA LEU A 47 2.89 10.49 -5.00
C LEU A 47 3.30 11.85 -5.58
N VAL A 48 4.42 12.40 -5.11
CA VAL A 48 4.96 13.67 -5.65
C VAL A 48 5.35 13.54 -7.12
N SER A 49 5.88 12.39 -7.55
CA SER A 49 6.23 12.17 -8.96
C SER A 49 5.01 12.05 -9.90
N LEU A 50 3.87 11.58 -9.37
CA LEU A 50 2.65 11.34 -10.15
C LEU A 50 1.75 12.56 -10.27
N VAL A 51 1.80 13.48 -9.30
CA VAL A 51 0.89 14.63 -9.22
C VAL A 51 1.59 15.86 -9.79
N PRO A 52 1.17 16.39 -10.96
CA PRO A 52 1.89 17.47 -11.64
C PRO A 52 1.96 18.78 -10.85
N SER A 53 1.03 18.99 -9.90
CA SER A 53 0.96 20.18 -9.06
C SER A 53 1.88 20.13 -7.82
N LEU A 54 2.52 18.99 -7.56
CA LEU A 54 3.51 18.82 -6.50
C LEU A 54 4.92 19.04 -7.03
N LYS A 55 5.72 19.79 -6.28
CA LYS A 55 7.14 19.96 -6.54
C LYS A 55 7.94 18.89 -5.79
N PRO A 56 9.11 18.46 -6.30
CA PRO A 56 9.99 17.53 -5.59
C PRO A 56 10.34 17.97 -4.15
N SER A 57 10.35 19.27 -3.89
CA SER A 57 10.59 19.85 -2.55
C SER A 57 9.44 19.69 -1.55
N GLU A 58 8.24 19.31 -2.02
CA GLU A 58 7.03 19.20 -1.19
C GLU A 58 6.83 17.79 -0.61
N ASN A 59 7.72 16.83 -0.90
CA ASN A 59 7.65 15.45 -0.42
C ASN A 59 7.63 15.29 1.11
N ARG A 60 8.06 16.32 1.85
CA ARG A 60 8.05 16.35 3.33
C ARG A 60 6.76 16.93 3.91
N SER A 61 5.89 17.53 3.10
CA SER A 61 4.64 18.12 3.58
C SER A 61 3.49 17.15 3.40
N GLU A 62 3.20 16.36 4.43
CA GLU A 62 2.15 15.33 4.40
C GLU A 62 0.79 15.90 3.96
N LEU A 63 0.39 17.03 4.54
CA LEU A 63 -0.87 17.69 4.22
C LEU A 63 -0.92 18.16 2.75
N ALA A 64 0.17 18.77 2.26
CA ALA A 64 0.20 19.27 0.88
C ALA A 64 0.16 18.12 -0.12
N VAL A 65 0.94 17.05 0.12
CA VAL A 65 0.95 15.87 -0.76
C VAL A 65 -0.44 15.23 -0.80
N LEU A 66 -1.07 14.98 0.36
CA LEU A 66 -2.38 14.34 0.40
C LEU A 66 -3.48 15.22 -0.20
N SER A 67 -3.49 16.52 0.10
CA SER A 67 -4.50 17.45 -0.44
C SER A 67 -4.40 17.54 -1.95
N LYS A 68 -3.22 17.86 -2.49
CA LYS A 68 -3.03 18.01 -3.94
C LYS A 68 -3.26 16.69 -4.69
N SER A 69 -2.87 15.55 -4.10
CA SER A 69 -3.17 14.23 -4.68
C SER A 69 -4.67 13.99 -4.79
N THR A 70 -5.42 14.33 -3.73
CA THR A 70 -6.88 14.17 -3.73
C THR A 70 -7.54 15.07 -4.76
N ASP A 71 -7.09 16.33 -4.86
CA ASP A 71 -7.58 17.28 -5.87
C ASP A 71 -7.27 16.81 -7.29
N TYR A 72 -6.09 16.25 -7.52
CA TYR A 72 -5.72 15.70 -8.81
C TYR A 72 -6.58 14.48 -9.20
N ILE A 73 -6.90 13.59 -8.25
CA ILE A 73 -7.84 12.48 -8.49
C ILE A 73 -9.22 13.00 -8.89
N ARG A 74 -9.72 14.06 -8.25
CA ARG A 74 -11.00 14.69 -8.61
C ARG A 74 -10.95 15.27 -10.02
N LEU A 75 -9.86 15.96 -10.38
CA LEU A 75 -9.65 16.51 -11.72
C LEU A 75 -9.65 15.39 -12.78
N LEU A 76 -8.84 14.35 -12.59
CA LEU A 76 -8.76 13.21 -13.52
C LEU A 76 -10.12 12.53 -13.72
N ARG A 77 -10.93 12.40 -12.66
CA ARG A 77 -12.29 11.84 -12.77
C ARG A 77 -13.18 12.73 -13.62
N LYS A 78 -13.11 14.06 -13.43
CA LYS A 78 -13.88 15.02 -14.21
C LYS A 78 -13.46 15.00 -15.68
N GLU A 79 -12.17 15.09 -15.96
CA GLU A 79 -11.63 15.04 -17.33
C GLU A 79 -12.01 13.72 -18.03
N ASN A 80 -11.95 12.58 -17.34
CA ASN A 80 -12.40 11.32 -17.90
C ASN A 80 -13.90 11.35 -18.27
N GLN A 81 -14.76 11.93 -17.43
CA GLN A 81 -16.19 12.06 -17.75
C GLN A 81 -16.43 12.95 -18.98
N GLU A 82 -15.69 14.06 -19.09
CA GLU A 82 -15.75 14.96 -20.25
C GLU A 82 -15.28 14.25 -21.54
N LEU A 83 -14.19 13.50 -21.46
CA LEU A 83 -13.67 12.70 -22.58
C LEU A 83 -14.66 11.61 -23.02
N LEU A 84 -15.32 10.94 -22.08
CA LEU A 84 -16.38 9.95 -22.40
C LEU A 84 -17.56 10.62 -23.12
N ALA A 85 -17.98 11.81 -22.67
CA ALA A 85 -19.06 12.55 -23.30
C ALA A 85 -18.69 12.95 -24.74
N LEU A 86 -17.48 13.46 -24.94
CA LEU A 86 -16.96 13.82 -26.26
C LEU A 86 -16.83 12.61 -27.18
N ALA A 87 -16.34 11.47 -26.68
CA ALA A 87 -16.24 10.24 -27.44
C ALA A 87 -17.62 9.75 -27.89
N LYS A 88 -18.63 9.84 -27.02
CA LYS A 88 -20.02 9.51 -27.36
C LYS A 88 -20.59 10.44 -28.44
N GLU A 89 -20.37 11.74 -28.32
CA GLU A 89 -20.81 12.73 -29.32
C GLU A 89 -20.17 12.47 -30.68
N ARG A 90 -18.90 12.08 -30.69
CA ARG A 90 -18.12 11.79 -31.91
C ARG A 90 -18.29 10.36 -32.42
N ASN A 91 -19.20 9.56 -31.83
CA ASN A 91 -19.40 8.15 -32.15
C ASN A 91 -18.10 7.31 -32.13
N ILE A 92 -17.16 7.66 -31.23
CA ILE A 92 -15.93 6.91 -31.01
C ILE A 92 -16.27 5.70 -30.15
N ASN A 93 -15.89 4.50 -30.62
CA ASN A 93 -16.07 3.27 -29.85
C ASN A 93 -15.08 3.22 -28.69
N ILE A 94 -15.58 3.18 -27.46
CA ILE A 94 -14.77 3.13 -26.24
C ILE A 94 -14.68 1.67 -25.77
N PRO A 95 -13.48 1.11 -25.59
CA PRO A 95 -13.30 -0.24 -25.07
C PRO A 95 -14.03 -0.46 -23.73
N GLU A 96 -14.75 -1.57 -23.62
CA GLU A 96 -15.56 -1.89 -22.43
C GLU A 96 -14.72 -1.98 -21.14
N GLU A 97 -13.47 -2.41 -21.25
CA GLU A 97 -12.54 -2.48 -20.12
C GLU A 97 -12.33 -1.10 -19.45
N LEU A 98 -12.27 -0.03 -20.24
CA LEU A 98 -12.08 1.33 -19.71
C LEU A 98 -13.34 1.81 -18.99
N LEU A 99 -14.52 1.47 -19.50
CA LEU A 99 -15.80 1.78 -18.87
C LEU A 99 -15.96 1.07 -17.52
N ALA A 100 -15.52 -0.19 -17.44
CA ALA A 100 -15.59 -0.99 -16.21
C ALA A 100 -14.74 -0.39 -15.07
N LYS A 101 -13.51 0.07 -15.39
CA LYS A 101 -12.60 0.69 -14.41
C LYS A 101 -13.11 2.04 -13.87
N ILE A 102 -13.92 2.76 -14.64
CA ILE A 102 -14.51 4.04 -14.23
C ILE A 102 -15.70 3.83 -13.28
N ARG A 103 -16.51 2.79 -13.54
CA ARG A 103 -17.73 2.50 -12.75
C ARG A 103 -17.43 1.87 -11.39
N ASN A 104 -16.41 1.02 -11.32
CA ASN A 104 -16.03 0.33 -10.10
C ASN A 104 -14.65 0.81 -9.66
N PRO A 105 -14.54 1.81 -8.75
CA PRO A 105 -13.29 2.04 -8.08
C PRO A 105 -12.99 0.77 -7.26
N THR A 106 -11.96 0.02 -7.66
CA THR A 106 -11.55 -1.18 -6.96
C THR A 106 -11.44 -0.87 -5.46
N PRO A 107 -12.24 -1.51 -4.59
CA PRO A 107 -12.01 -1.42 -3.17
C PRO A 107 -10.71 -2.19 -2.91
N GLN A 108 -9.69 -1.49 -2.41
CA GLN A 108 -8.51 -2.10 -1.78
C GLN A 108 -8.78 -2.27 -0.30
#